data_AF-A0A4R8UL56-F1
#
_entry.id   AF-A0A4R8UL56-F1
#
_cell.length_a   1.000
_cell.length_b   1.000
_cell.length_c   1.000
_cell.angle_alpha   90.00
_cell.angle_beta   90.00
_cell.angle_gamma   90.00
#
_symmetry.space_group_name_H-M   'P 1'
#
loop_
_entity.id
_entity.type
_entity.pdbx_description
1 polymer ?
#
loop_
_entity_poly.entity_id
_entity_poly.type
_entity_poly.pdbx_seq_one_letter_code
_entity_poly.pdbx_strand_id
1 'polypeptide(L)'
;MSPSAAVQALHQFYTELSQRGSRSQTGDEVLSLRFYRTDLAVFADPHAFVGRREQVARWTLNTHDLEAFVAREDRIPRQNNRARERISDEEWRLAGWLADERAAIRTGCRCAYQAERLLCIPGVSLNPLGDLWDAQFEKYRRFIDIHRRAPLERSDDESEGRLAGWAAKQRLYYRAGTLPPHRAEALSGLEFWTWGKSR
;
A
#
# COMPACT_ATOMS: atom_id res chain seq x y z
N MET A 1 -5.58 24.82 0.44
CA MET A 1 -6.47 23.66 0.20
C MET A 1 -6.90 23.14 1.56
N SER A 2 -8.17 22.77 1.75
CA SER A 2 -8.60 22.09 2.99
C SER A 2 -8.17 20.62 2.99
N PRO A 3 -7.92 19.99 4.15
CA PRO A 3 -7.59 18.57 4.20
C PRO A 3 -8.76 17.71 3.70
N SER A 4 -8.46 16.53 3.17
CA SER A 4 -9.49 15.57 2.77
C SER A 4 -10.32 15.09 3.97
N ALA A 5 -11.53 14.57 3.73
CA ALA A 5 -12.38 14.05 4.80
C ALA A 5 -11.70 12.92 5.61
N ALA A 6 -10.88 12.08 4.95
CA ALA A 6 -10.10 11.04 5.61
C ALA A 6 -9.05 11.64 6.56
N VAL A 7 -8.33 12.68 6.13
CA VAL A 7 -7.36 13.38 6.98
C VAL A 7 -8.05 14.09 8.14
N GLN A 8 -9.22 14.70 7.91
CA GLN A 8 -10.00 15.35 8.97
C GLN A 8 -10.43 14.35 10.06
N ALA A 9 -10.94 13.18 9.67
CA ALA A 9 -11.32 12.13 10.60
C ALA A 9 -10.11 11.61 11.41
N LEU A 10 -8.96 11.41 10.75
CA LEU A 10 -7.71 11.05 11.41
C LEU A 10 -7.28 12.12 12.42
N HIS A 11 -7.29 13.38 12.01
CA HIS A 11 -6.92 14.50 12.88
C HIS A 11 -7.89 14.63 14.07
N GLN A 12 -9.18 14.37 13.89
CA GLN A 12 -10.14 14.36 14.99
C GLN A 12 -9.79 13.28 16.03
N PHE A 13 -9.51 12.06 15.59
CA PHE A 13 -9.09 10.97 16.48
C PHE A 13 -7.83 11.35 17.28
N TYR A 14 -6.80 11.89 16.61
CA TYR A 14 -5.57 12.29 17.28
C TYR A 14 -5.72 13.55 18.15
N THR A 15 -6.70 14.41 17.86
CA THR A 15 -7.09 15.52 18.74
C THR A 15 -7.59 14.98 20.08
N GLU A 16 -8.54 14.03 20.05
CA GLU A 16 -9.09 13.40 21.25
C GLU A 16 -8.02 12.61 22.02
N LEU A 17 -7.16 11.89 21.31
CA LEU A 17 -6.03 11.18 21.91
C LEU A 17 -5.07 12.13 22.63
N SER A 18 -4.83 13.32 22.06
CA SER A 18 -3.92 14.33 22.64
C SER A 18 -4.42 14.91 23.97
N GLN A 19 -5.73 14.85 24.22
CA GLN A 19 -6.36 15.33 25.44
C GLN A 19 -6.31 14.29 26.58
N ARG A 20 -5.99 13.03 26.28
CA ARG A 20 -5.80 11.99 27.30
C ARG A 20 -4.55 12.28 28.13
N GLY A 21 -4.60 11.98 29.42
CA GLY A 21 -3.48 12.21 30.33
C GLY A 21 -2.23 11.43 29.90
N SER A 22 -1.06 12.07 29.93
CA SER A 22 0.21 11.47 29.47
C SER A 22 0.58 10.15 30.17
N ARG A 23 0.10 9.90 31.39
CA ARG A 23 0.34 8.66 32.14
C ARG A 23 -0.37 7.42 31.57
N SER A 24 -1.33 7.59 30.66
CA SER A 24 -2.05 6.47 30.04
C SER A 24 -1.62 6.21 28.59
N GLN A 25 -0.63 6.95 28.06
CA GLN A 25 -0.21 6.85 26.66
C GLN A 25 0.91 5.83 26.47
N THR A 26 0.79 5.02 25.43
CA THR A 26 1.84 4.09 24.97
C THR A 26 2.97 4.84 24.26
N GLY A 27 4.12 4.19 24.08
CA GLY A 27 5.24 4.77 23.33
C GLY A 27 4.88 5.11 21.88
N ASP A 28 4.04 4.30 21.24
CA ASP A 28 3.53 4.57 19.90
C ASP A 28 2.63 5.81 19.88
N GLU A 29 1.70 5.93 20.82
CA GLU A 29 0.79 7.07 20.90
C GLU A 29 1.55 8.39 21.09
N VAL A 30 2.59 8.39 21.92
CA VAL A 30 3.45 9.58 22.10
C VAL A 30 4.15 9.96 20.79
N LEU A 31 4.69 8.99 20.06
CA LEU A 31 5.34 9.24 18.77
C LEU A 31 4.33 9.70 17.71
N SER A 32 3.19 9.03 17.62
CA SER A 32 2.07 9.36 16.75
C SER A 32 1.56 10.79 16.98
N LEU A 33 1.43 11.23 18.24
CA LEU A 33 1.07 12.60 18.57
C LEU A 33 2.13 13.64 18.13
N ARG A 34 3.42 13.27 18.11
CA ARG A 34 4.48 14.15 17.58
C ARG A 34 4.34 14.37 16.08
N PHE A 35 4.08 13.29 15.33
CA PHE A 35 3.82 13.37 13.89
C PHE A 35 2.55 14.17 13.59
N TYR A 36 1.44 13.87 14.27
CA TYR A 36 0.19 14.62 14.18
C TYR A 36 0.37 16.14 14.35
N ARG A 37 1.04 16.57 15.44
CA ARG A 37 1.26 18.00 15.71
C ARG A 37 2.13 18.65 14.63
N THR A 38 3.11 17.91 14.10
CA THR A 38 3.96 18.40 13.02
C THR A 38 3.19 18.47 11.71
N ASP A 39 2.30 17.52 11.44
CA ASP A 39 1.41 17.50 10.27
C ASP A 39 0.50 18.73 10.25
N LEU A 40 -0.10 19.09 11.39
CA LEU A 40 -0.87 20.33 11.52
C LEU A 40 -0.03 21.58 11.28
N ALA A 41 1.18 21.63 11.83
CA ALA A 41 2.06 22.79 11.68
C ALA A 41 2.58 22.95 10.25
N VAL A 42 2.95 21.84 9.58
CA VAL A 42 3.35 21.84 8.17
C VAL A 42 2.18 22.20 7.27
N PHE A 43 0.97 21.72 7.56
CA PHE A 43 -0.21 22.10 6.79
C PHE A 43 -0.51 23.61 6.90
N ALA A 44 -0.31 24.20 8.08
CA ALA A 44 -0.52 25.63 8.30
C ALA A 44 0.52 26.52 7.60
N ASP A 45 1.81 26.13 7.65
CA ASP A 45 2.90 26.84 6.97
C ASP A 45 3.99 25.85 6.52
N PRO A 46 3.91 25.31 5.29
CA PRO A 46 4.91 24.38 4.78
C PRO A 46 6.30 25.02 4.63
N HIS A 47 6.37 26.31 4.33
CA HIS A 47 7.62 27.02 4.05
C HIS A 47 8.52 27.12 5.30
N ALA A 48 7.93 27.22 6.49
CA ALA A 48 8.65 27.19 7.76
C ALA A 48 9.41 25.87 8.03
N PHE A 49 9.15 24.81 7.26
CA PHE A 49 9.75 23.49 7.42
C PHE A 49 10.73 23.11 6.30
N VAL A 50 10.79 23.88 5.21
CA VAL A 50 11.72 23.64 4.11
C VAL A 50 13.17 23.72 4.63
N GLY A 51 13.98 22.71 4.29
CA GLY A 51 15.38 22.62 4.72
C GLY A 51 15.59 22.10 6.15
N ARG A 52 14.53 21.83 6.93
CA ARG A 52 14.67 21.21 8.25
C ARG A 52 15.22 19.79 8.12
N ARG A 53 16.14 19.44 9.02
CA ARG A 53 16.80 18.13 9.06
C ARG A 53 16.09 17.11 9.93
N GLU A 54 15.13 17.55 10.74
CA GLU A 54 14.35 16.68 11.61
C GLU A 54 13.57 15.64 10.81
N GLN A 55 13.66 14.39 11.24
CA GLN A 55 13.01 13.26 10.56
C GLN A 55 11.49 13.45 10.45
N VAL A 56 10.85 13.94 11.51
CA VAL A 56 9.40 14.18 11.56
C VAL A 56 8.97 15.22 10.53
N ALA A 57 9.69 16.34 10.44
CA ALA A 57 9.41 17.40 9.46
C ALA A 57 9.58 16.90 8.02
N ARG A 58 10.69 16.20 7.73
CA ARG A 58 10.95 15.66 6.38
C ARG A 58 9.93 14.62 5.94
N TRP A 59 9.56 13.71 6.85
CA TRP A 59 8.53 12.71 6.58
C TRP A 59 7.17 13.37 6.29
N THR A 60 6.83 14.40 7.07
CA THR A 60 5.58 15.15 6.90
C THR A 60 5.58 15.86 5.55
N LEU A 61 6.64 16.60 5.20
CA LEU A 61 6.76 17.26 3.89
C LEU A 61 6.61 16.28 2.72
N ASN A 62 7.28 15.12 2.77
CA ASN A 62 7.14 14.09 1.73
C ASN A 62 5.70 13.55 1.62
N THR A 63 4.98 13.46 2.74
CA THR A 63 3.58 13.01 2.76
C THR A 63 2.67 14.02 2.07
N HIS A 64 2.88 15.32 2.32
CA HIS A 64 2.16 16.39 1.63
C HIS A 64 2.54 16.47 0.15
N ASP A 65 3.82 16.29 -0.20
CA ASP A 65 4.27 16.21 -1.59
C ASP A 65 3.60 15.03 -2.33
N LEU A 66 3.51 13.86 -1.68
CA LEU A 66 2.82 12.70 -2.23
C LEU A 66 1.33 12.97 -2.44
N GLU A 67 0.66 13.57 -1.46
CA GLU A 67 -0.75 13.92 -1.55
C GLU A 67 -1.00 14.95 -2.67
N ALA A 68 -0.17 15.98 -2.79
CA ALA A 68 -0.25 16.97 -3.86
C ALA A 68 0.01 16.36 -5.24
N PHE A 69 0.97 15.43 -5.34
CA PHE A 69 1.23 14.69 -6.56
C PHE A 69 -0.01 13.87 -6.98
N VAL A 70 -0.58 13.08 -6.07
CA VAL A 70 -1.76 12.25 -6.34
C VAL A 70 -2.96 13.12 -6.73
N ALA A 71 -3.16 14.26 -6.06
CA ALA A 71 -4.23 15.20 -6.40
C ALA A 71 -4.07 15.81 -7.80
N ARG A 72 -2.83 16.05 -8.25
CA ARG A 72 -2.53 16.62 -9.57
C ARG A 72 -2.60 15.60 -10.70
N GLU A 73 -2.13 14.38 -10.45
CA GLU A 73 -1.92 13.35 -11.48
C GLU A 73 -3.02 12.27 -11.50
N ASP A 74 -3.90 12.27 -10.49
CA ASP A 74 -4.96 11.27 -10.27
C ASP A 74 -4.45 9.82 -10.25
N ARG A 75 -3.23 9.63 -9.72
CA ARG A 75 -2.54 8.33 -9.65
C ARG A 75 -1.38 8.36 -8.65
N ILE A 76 -0.96 7.19 -8.21
CA ILE A 76 0.27 7.02 -7.42
C ILE A 76 1.54 7.23 -8.27
N PRO A 77 2.62 7.77 -7.68
CA PRO A 77 3.90 7.95 -8.37
C PRO A 77 4.53 6.60 -8.71
N ARG A 78 5.22 6.53 -9.86
CA ARG A 78 5.77 5.28 -10.40
C ARG A 78 7.30 5.31 -10.45
N GLN A 79 7.88 4.14 -10.22
CA GLN A 79 9.30 3.89 -10.44
C GLN A 79 9.49 2.93 -11.61
N ASN A 80 9.41 3.43 -12.85
CA ASN A 80 9.73 2.64 -14.05
C ASN A 80 11.15 2.88 -14.57
N ASN A 81 12.08 1.98 -14.23
CA ASN A 81 13.47 2.03 -14.70
C ASN A 81 13.59 1.98 -16.24
N ARG A 82 12.64 1.35 -16.95
CA ARG A 82 12.67 1.22 -18.42
C ARG A 82 12.25 2.49 -19.16
N ALA A 83 11.67 3.46 -18.46
CA ALA A 83 11.21 4.72 -19.04
C ALA A 83 11.59 5.90 -18.13
N ARG A 84 12.79 5.86 -17.53
CA ARG A 84 13.26 6.84 -16.55
C ARG A 84 13.21 8.28 -17.05
N GLU A 85 13.53 8.49 -18.34
CA GLU A 85 13.52 9.80 -19.00
C GLU A 85 12.12 10.44 -19.07
N ARG A 86 11.06 9.63 -18.96
CA ARG A 86 9.67 10.10 -18.99
C ARG A 86 9.10 10.40 -17.59
N ILE A 87 9.88 10.18 -16.54
CA ILE A 87 9.45 10.35 -15.14
C ILE A 87 10.18 11.55 -14.56
N SER A 88 9.44 12.48 -13.97
CA SER A 88 10.03 13.63 -13.27
C SER A 88 10.84 13.18 -12.06
N ASP A 89 11.84 13.98 -11.67
CA ASP A 89 12.64 13.67 -10.48
C ASP A 89 11.79 13.65 -9.20
N GLU A 90 10.75 14.50 -9.15
CA GLU A 90 9.74 14.51 -8.09
C GLU A 90 9.02 13.15 -8.00
N GLU A 91 8.44 12.67 -9.11
CA GLU A 91 7.72 11.39 -9.15
C GLU A 91 8.64 10.22 -8.77
N TRP A 92 9.87 10.22 -9.30
CA TRP A 92 10.84 9.17 -9.00
C TRP A 92 11.19 9.09 -7.52
N ARG A 93 11.46 10.25 -6.91
CA ARG A 93 11.76 10.38 -5.48
C ARG A 93 10.58 9.94 -4.61
N LEU A 94 9.36 10.38 -4.95
CA LEU A 94 8.16 10.04 -4.19
C LEU A 94 7.83 8.54 -4.29
N ALA A 95 8.01 7.93 -5.46
CA ALA A 95 7.82 6.49 -5.63
C ALA A 95 8.83 5.68 -4.80
N GLY A 96 10.11 6.07 -4.81
CA GLY A 96 11.15 5.44 -4.00
C GLY A 96 10.89 5.61 -2.50
N TRP A 97 10.59 6.85 -2.06
CA TRP A 97 10.25 7.12 -0.67
C TRP A 97 9.03 6.30 -0.19
N LEU A 98 7.95 6.25 -0.97
CA LEU A 98 6.77 5.45 -0.62
C LEU A 98 7.08 3.94 -0.54
N ALA A 99 8.01 3.43 -1.35
CA ALA A 99 8.47 2.05 -1.24
C ALA A 99 9.24 1.80 0.07
N ASP A 100 10.11 2.73 0.48
CA ASP A 100 10.83 2.68 1.75
C ASP A 100 9.88 2.77 2.94
N GLU A 101 8.85 3.63 2.87
CA GLU A 101 7.82 3.76 3.90
C GLU A 101 7.03 2.47 4.08
N ARG A 102 6.60 1.83 2.98
CA ARG A 102 5.93 0.51 3.03
C ARG A 102 6.82 -0.54 3.70
N ALA A 103 8.10 -0.57 3.34
CA ALA A 103 9.05 -1.50 3.95
C ALA A 103 9.19 -1.24 5.46
N ALA A 104 9.31 0.02 5.87
CA ALA A 104 9.45 0.42 7.26
C ALA A 104 8.18 0.15 8.08
N ILE A 105 6.98 0.35 7.51
CA ILE A 105 5.71 -0.02 8.17
C ILE A 105 5.65 -1.53 8.39
N ARG A 106 5.98 -2.31 7.35
CA ARG A 106 5.98 -3.78 7.43
C ARG A 106 6.96 -4.32 8.48
N THR A 107 8.07 -3.65 8.74
CA THR A 107 9.04 -4.02 9.78
C THR A 107 8.75 -3.41 11.15
N GLY A 108 7.63 -2.70 11.32
CA GLY A 108 7.25 -2.07 12.58
C GLY A 108 8.09 -0.83 12.96
N CYS A 109 8.80 -0.24 12.00
CA CYS A 109 9.65 0.95 12.21
C CYS A 109 8.90 2.27 11.99
N ARG A 110 7.57 2.23 11.94
CA ARG A 110 6.69 3.39 11.77
C ARG A 110 5.58 3.33 12.80
N CYS A 111 5.20 4.49 13.33
CA CYS A 111 4.10 4.56 14.29
C CYS A 111 2.74 4.50 13.60
N ALA A 112 1.68 4.27 14.39
CA ALA A 112 0.32 4.18 13.89
C ALA A 112 -0.07 5.39 13.01
N TYR A 113 0.22 6.62 13.48
CA TYR A 113 -0.11 7.84 12.73
C TYR A 113 0.47 7.84 11.32
N GLN A 114 1.73 7.41 11.17
CA GLN A 114 2.40 7.44 9.88
C GLN A 114 1.74 6.49 8.88
N ALA A 115 1.36 5.29 9.33
CA ALA A 115 0.67 4.31 8.49
C ALA A 115 -0.74 4.79 8.12
N GLU A 116 -1.52 5.26 9.10
CA GLU A 116 -2.89 5.75 8.91
C GLU A 116 -2.93 6.99 8.02
N ARG A 117 -2.00 7.93 8.21
CA ARG A 117 -1.93 9.16 7.41
C ARG A 117 -1.61 8.89 5.93
N LEU A 118 -0.80 7.87 5.63
CA LEU A 118 -0.55 7.43 4.25
C LEU A 118 -1.80 6.79 3.63
N LEU A 119 -2.56 6.02 4.40
CA LEU A 119 -3.83 5.42 3.95
C LEU A 119 -4.92 6.47 3.66
N CYS A 120 -4.82 7.68 4.21
CA CYS A 120 -5.71 8.78 3.85
C CYS A 120 -5.48 9.31 2.42
N ILE A 121 -4.37 8.98 1.77
CA ILE A 121 -4.06 9.43 0.40
C ILE A 121 -4.71 8.48 -0.61
N PRO A 122 -5.55 8.97 -1.54
CA PRO A 122 -6.23 8.11 -2.52
C PRO A 122 -5.28 7.21 -3.30
N GLY A 123 -5.65 5.94 -3.45
CA GLY A 123 -4.87 4.95 -4.20
C GLY A 123 -3.60 4.44 -3.50
N VAL A 124 -3.23 4.97 -2.33
CA VAL A 124 -2.12 4.45 -1.54
C VAL A 124 -2.55 3.18 -0.81
N SER A 125 -1.86 2.09 -1.13
CA SER A 125 -1.88 0.86 -0.34
C SER A 125 -0.54 0.63 0.37
N LEU A 126 -0.60 0.06 1.56
CA LEU A 126 0.56 -0.39 2.34
C LEU A 126 1.06 -1.78 1.91
N ASN A 127 0.24 -2.57 1.22
CA ASN A 127 0.58 -3.90 0.72
C ASN A 127 0.15 -4.10 -0.74
N PRO A 128 0.69 -3.32 -1.70
CA PRO A 128 0.23 -3.36 -3.10
C PRO A 128 0.43 -4.73 -3.78
N LEU A 129 1.42 -5.53 -3.35
CA LEU A 129 1.62 -6.89 -3.85
C LEU A 129 0.62 -7.89 -3.24
N GLY A 130 0.12 -7.60 -2.03
CA GLY A 130 -1.04 -8.23 -1.42
C GLY A 130 -2.26 -8.03 -2.28
N ASP A 131 -2.65 -6.76 -2.45
CA ASP A 131 -3.86 -6.38 -3.17
C ASP A 131 -3.86 -6.88 -4.62
N LEU A 132 -2.70 -6.86 -5.30
CA LEU A 132 -2.60 -7.42 -6.65
C LEU A 132 -2.87 -8.93 -6.66
N TRP A 133 -2.41 -9.65 -5.65
CA TRP A 133 -2.70 -11.07 -5.53
C TRP A 133 -4.18 -11.29 -5.26
N ASP A 134 -4.78 -10.55 -4.33
CA ASP A 134 -6.20 -10.65 -3.99
C ASP A 134 -7.08 -10.36 -5.21
N ALA A 135 -6.74 -9.31 -5.98
CA ALA A 135 -7.45 -8.97 -7.21
C ALA A 135 -7.36 -10.06 -8.29
N GLN A 136 -6.22 -10.76 -8.40
CA GLN A 136 -6.07 -11.87 -9.34
C GLN A 136 -6.75 -13.14 -8.84
N PHE A 137 -6.71 -13.40 -7.54
CA PHE A 137 -7.46 -14.46 -6.91
C PHE A 137 -8.96 -14.31 -7.17
N GLU A 138 -9.51 -13.11 -6.97
CA GLU A 138 -10.92 -12.84 -7.24
C GLU A 138 -11.30 -12.99 -8.71
N LYS A 139 -10.42 -12.58 -9.64
CA LYS A 139 -10.64 -12.83 -11.08
C LYS A 139 -10.64 -14.32 -11.41
N TYR A 140 -9.72 -15.09 -10.83
CA TYR A 140 -9.67 -16.53 -11.00
C TYR A 140 -10.94 -17.19 -10.43
N ARG A 141 -11.34 -16.80 -9.20
CA ARG A 141 -12.57 -17.27 -8.55
C ARG A 141 -13.81 -16.99 -9.41
N ARG A 142 -13.95 -15.76 -9.91
CA ARG A 142 -15.05 -15.41 -10.81
C ARG A 142 -15.03 -16.21 -12.11
N PHE A 143 -13.85 -16.47 -12.67
CA PHE A 143 -13.71 -17.28 -13.88
C PHE A 143 -14.26 -18.69 -13.65
N ILE A 144 -13.86 -19.37 -12.57
CA ILE A 144 -14.33 -20.73 -12.29
C ILE A 144 -15.83 -20.77 -11.97
N ASP A 145 -16.39 -19.73 -11.33
CA ASP A 145 -17.82 -19.62 -11.03
C ASP A 145 -18.66 -19.57 -12.31
N ILE A 146 -18.19 -18.84 -13.32
CA ILE A 146 -18.88 -18.64 -14.61
C ILE A 146 -18.66 -19.83 -15.55
N HIS A 147 -17.41 -20.25 -15.72
CA HIS A 147 -17.04 -21.22 -16.75
C HIS A 147 -17.07 -22.67 -16.25
N ARG A 148 -17.16 -22.90 -14.93
CA ARG A 148 -17.17 -24.23 -14.29
C ARG A 148 -15.99 -25.11 -14.69
N ARG A 149 -14.83 -24.47 -14.88
CA ARG A 149 -13.54 -25.10 -15.19
C ARG A 149 -12.40 -24.15 -14.83
N ALA A 150 -11.20 -24.71 -14.66
CA ALA A 150 -9.97 -23.92 -14.57
C ALA A 150 -9.65 -23.21 -15.92
N PRO A 151 -8.99 -22.04 -15.88
CA PRO A 151 -8.53 -21.34 -17.08
C PRO A 151 -7.42 -22.11 -17.79
N LEU A 152 -7.41 -22.02 -19.11
CA LEU A 152 -6.50 -22.69 -20.03
C LEU A 152 -5.43 -21.72 -20.51
N GLU A 153 -4.17 -22.17 -20.53
CA GLU A 153 -3.04 -21.36 -20.98
C GLU A 153 -3.11 -21.04 -22.48
N ARG A 154 -3.65 -21.97 -23.28
CA ARG A 154 -3.81 -21.83 -24.74
C ARG A 154 -5.25 -21.44 -25.13
N SER A 155 -5.91 -20.63 -24.33
CA SER A 155 -7.22 -20.08 -24.69
C SER A 155 -7.06 -19.00 -25.76
N ASP A 156 -8.08 -18.86 -26.62
CA ASP A 156 -8.18 -17.74 -27.56
C ASP A 156 -8.47 -16.42 -26.82
N ASP A 157 -8.96 -16.48 -25.58
CA ASP A 157 -9.09 -15.32 -24.69
C ASP A 157 -7.77 -15.07 -23.95
N GLU A 158 -7.12 -13.96 -24.28
CA GLU A 158 -5.87 -13.54 -23.65
C GLU A 158 -6.02 -13.34 -22.14
N SER A 159 -7.19 -12.90 -21.66
CA SER A 159 -7.45 -12.69 -20.24
C SER A 159 -7.47 -14.02 -19.47
N GLU A 160 -8.02 -15.06 -20.08
CA GLU A 160 -8.00 -16.43 -19.56
C GLU A 160 -6.56 -16.96 -19.51
N GLY A 161 -5.80 -16.79 -20.60
CA GLY A 161 -4.39 -17.19 -20.65
C GLY A 161 -3.55 -16.53 -19.53
N ARG A 162 -3.78 -15.24 -19.25
CA ARG A 162 -3.14 -14.53 -18.13
C ARG A 162 -3.52 -15.12 -16.77
N LEU A 163 -4.78 -15.52 -16.57
CA LEU A 163 -5.22 -16.19 -15.33
C LEU A 163 -4.61 -17.58 -15.17
N ALA A 164 -4.51 -18.35 -16.26
CA ALA A 164 -3.83 -19.64 -16.25
C ALA A 164 -2.33 -19.50 -15.88
N GLY A 165 -1.64 -18.50 -16.45
CA GLY A 165 -0.26 -18.18 -16.11
C GLY A 165 -0.09 -17.73 -14.64
N TRP A 166 -1.03 -16.94 -14.11
CA TRP A 166 -1.03 -16.58 -12.68
C TRP A 166 -1.19 -17.81 -11.78
N ALA A 167 -2.11 -18.72 -12.11
CA ALA A 167 -2.33 -19.96 -11.38
C ALA A 167 -1.10 -20.89 -11.41
N ALA A 168 -0.43 -20.98 -12.56
CA ALA A 168 0.82 -21.73 -12.70
C ALA A 168 1.91 -21.21 -11.75
N LYS A 169 2.04 -19.88 -11.62
CA LYS A 169 2.95 -19.25 -10.64
C LYS A 169 2.60 -19.61 -9.20
N GLN A 170 1.32 -19.64 -8.83
CA GLN A 170 0.92 -20.04 -7.47
C GLN A 170 1.32 -21.48 -7.15
N ARG A 171 1.13 -22.40 -8.11
CA ARG A 171 1.57 -23.80 -7.96
C ARG A 171 3.10 -23.91 -7.84
N LEU A 172 3.85 -23.08 -8.57
CA LEU A 172 5.31 -23.02 -8.45
C LEU A 172 5.73 -22.57 -7.04
N TYR A 173 5.15 -21.48 -6.53
CA TYR A 173 5.44 -20.99 -5.18
C TYR A 173 5.04 -22.00 -4.10
N TYR A 174 3.93 -22.71 -4.28
CA TYR A 174 3.51 -23.77 -3.36
C TYR A 174 4.53 -24.91 -3.31
N ARG A 175 4.97 -25.43 -4.48
CA ARG A 175 5.99 -26.48 -4.54
C ARG A 175 7.35 -26.04 -4.02
N ALA A 176 7.68 -24.76 -4.17
CA ALA A 176 8.91 -24.17 -3.63
C ALA A 176 8.80 -23.87 -2.11
N GLY A 177 7.64 -24.06 -1.48
CA GLY A 177 7.43 -23.73 -0.06
C GLY A 177 7.44 -22.22 0.25
N THR A 178 7.31 -21.36 -0.76
CA THR A 178 7.37 -19.89 -0.61
C THR A 178 6.00 -19.22 -0.72
N LEU A 179 4.94 -19.97 -1.04
CA LEU A 179 3.58 -19.45 -1.01
C LEU A 179 3.11 -19.25 0.44
N PRO A 180 2.66 -18.04 0.84
CA PRO A 180 2.13 -17.81 2.17
C PRO A 180 0.97 -18.77 2.52
N PRO A 181 0.89 -19.30 3.76
CA PRO A 181 -0.11 -20.30 4.14
C PRO A 181 -1.56 -19.88 3.85
N HIS A 182 -1.93 -18.64 4.18
CA HIS A 182 -3.28 -18.12 3.92
C HIS A 182 -3.65 -18.12 2.42
N ARG A 183 -2.68 -17.90 1.52
CA ARG A 183 -2.90 -17.97 0.07
C ARG A 183 -3.07 -19.40 -0.41
N ALA A 184 -2.31 -20.34 0.15
CA ALA A 184 -2.46 -21.75 -0.14
C ALA A 184 -3.83 -22.29 0.33
N GLU A 185 -4.27 -21.88 1.51
CA GLU A 185 -5.59 -22.22 2.05
C GLU A 185 -6.70 -21.66 1.15
N ALA A 186 -6.66 -20.37 0.83
CA ALA A 186 -7.65 -19.72 -0.05
C ALA A 186 -7.76 -20.42 -1.41
N LEU A 187 -6.63 -20.76 -2.04
CA LEU A 187 -6.61 -21.48 -3.32
C LEU A 187 -7.13 -22.91 -3.21
N SER A 188 -6.84 -23.59 -2.10
CA SER A 188 -7.33 -24.97 -1.86
C SER A 188 -8.85 -25.02 -1.66
N GLY A 189 -9.47 -23.91 -1.27
CA GLY A 189 -10.93 -23.78 -1.16
C GLY A 189 -11.65 -23.55 -2.49
N LEU A 190 -10.94 -23.33 -3.60
CA LEU A 190 -11.56 -23.07 -4.91
C LEU A 190 -12.03 -24.36 -5.60
N GLU A 191 -13.23 -24.33 -6.15
CA GLU A 191 -13.72 -25.38 -7.05
C GLU A 191 -12.80 -25.45 -8.29
N PHE A 192 -12.52 -26.66 -8.79
CA PHE A 192 -11.62 -26.88 -9.94
C PHE A 192 -10.15 -26.46 -9.73
N TRP A 193 -9.72 -26.19 -8.50
CA TRP A 193 -8.31 -26.00 -8.18
C TRP A 193 -7.61 -27.34 -7.89
N THR A 194 -6.44 -27.53 -8.49
CA THR A 194 -5.53 -28.64 -8.13
C THR A 194 -4.09 -28.14 -8.07
N TRP A 195 -3.33 -28.66 -7.10
CA TRP A 195 -1.89 -28.39 -6.99
C TRP A 195 -1.06 -29.18 -8.02
N GLY A 196 -1.69 -30.12 -8.74
CA GLY A 196 -1.01 -31.14 -9.54
C GLY A 196 -0.37 -32.21 -8.65
N LYS A 197 0.11 -33.30 -9.23
CA LYS A 197 0.82 -34.33 -8.47
C LYS A 197 2.15 -33.76 -7.96
N SER A 198 2.41 -33.91 -6.66
CA SER A 198 3.79 -33.93 -6.16
C SER A 198 4.51 -35.03 -6.94
N ARG A 199 5.64 -34.70 -7.57
CA ARG A 199 6.60 -35.75 -7.90
C ARG A 199 7.24 -36.24 -6.62
#